data_AF-I1RVC6-F1
#
_entry.id   AF-I1RVC6-F1
#
_cell.length_a   1.000
_cell.length_b   1.000
_cell.length_c   1.000
_cell.angle_alpha   90.00
_cell.angle_beta   90.00
_cell.angle_gamma   90.00
#
_symmetry.space_group_name_H-M   'P 1'
#
loop_
_entity.id
_entity.type
_entity.pdbx_description
1 polymer ?
#
loop_
_entity_poly.entity_id
_entity_poly.type
_entity_poly.pdbx_seq_one_letter_code
_entity_poly.pdbx_strand_id
1 'polypeptide(L)'
;MSLTEIETNGWTAVPVSAKAIKNSVQQAEALSPSTWALTYLLHDIGTAEAYLTSTRMSLDIYGGIKAMEVLKGLGGSIDQAEAIAKAIIRHQDIDVDSSIAFLGQLIQLATLYDNVGVYKSIKDFPNWIDDTTRGNINTAFPRHGWYSLFACTVRKEVGNKPWCHSTHIPQFDEKIEANSLMKSYD
;
A
#
# COMPACT_ATOMS: atom_id res chain seq x y z
N MET A 1 26.52 -15.04 5.35
CA MET A 1 25.61 -15.85 4.51
C MET A 1 24.94 -14.89 3.55
N SER A 2 24.87 -15.17 2.25
CA SER A 2 24.13 -14.31 1.31
C SER A 2 22.63 -14.51 1.51
N LEU A 3 21.86 -13.42 1.53
CA LEU A 3 20.40 -13.49 1.59
C LEU A 3 19.85 -14.15 0.32
N THR A 4 18.78 -14.93 0.48
CA THR A 4 18.05 -15.55 -0.63
C THR A 4 17.15 -14.53 -1.32
N GLU A 5 16.79 -14.78 -2.58
CA GLU A 5 15.82 -13.95 -3.31
C GLU A 5 14.46 -13.89 -2.59
N ILE A 6 14.06 -14.99 -1.95
CA ILE A 6 12.84 -15.07 -1.13
C ILE A 6 12.90 -14.05 0.03
N GLU A 7 14.02 -14.02 0.76
CA GLU A 7 14.20 -13.09 1.87
C GLU A 7 14.26 -11.64 1.37
N THR A 8 15.00 -11.38 0.30
CA THR A 8 15.18 -10.01 -0.22
C THR A 8 13.92 -9.45 -0.88
N ASN A 9 13.03 -10.30 -1.39
CA ASN A 9 11.72 -9.87 -1.90
C ASN A 9 10.64 -9.76 -0.80
N GLY A 10 11.01 -10.02 0.46
CA GLY A 10 10.14 -9.78 1.60
C GLY A 10 9.09 -10.87 1.83
N TRP A 11 9.35 -12.10 1.39
CA TRP A 11 8.46 -13.27 1.57
C TRP A 11 8.41 -13.82 3.00
N THR A 12 8.94 -13.10 3.98
CA THR A 12 8.79 -13.44 5.39
C THR A 12 7.33 -13.28 5.80
N ALA A 13 6.68 -14.36 6.22
CA ALA A 13 5.33 -14.31 6.76
C ALA A 13 5.32 -13.54 8.09
N VAL A 14 4.47 -12.53 8.18
CA VAL A 14 4.20 -11.74 9.39
C VAL A 14 2.69 -11.74 9.66
N PRO A 15 2.25 -11.62 10.91
CA PRO A 15 0.84 -11.39 11.20
C PRO A 15 0.39 -10.07 10.54
N VAL A 16 -0.88 -10.00 10.11
CA VAL A 16 -1.50 -8.72 9.73
C VAL A 16 -1.70 -7.88 10.99
N SER A 17 -0.61 -7.26 11.46
CA SER A 17 -0.54 -6.59 12.74
C SER A 17 0.50 -5.48 12.70
N ALA A 18 0.02 -4.25 12.85
CA ALA A 18 0.85 -3.08 12.97
C ALA A 18 1.86 -3.24 14.13
N LYS A 19 1.43 -3.77 15.28
CA LYS A 19 2.31 -3.97 16.45
C LYS A 19 3.45 -4.95 16.16
N ALA A 20 3.22 -5.98 15.35
CA ALA A 20 4.24 -6.96 15.01
C ALA A 20 5.33 -6.36 14.12
N ILE A 21 4.98 -5.44 13.21
CA ILE A 21 5.97 -4.89 12.27
C ILE A 21 7.01 -3.98 12.92
N LYS A 22 6.65 -3.30 14.01
CA LYS A 22 7.56 -2.41 14.74
C LYS A 22 8.82 -3.14 15.23
N ASN A 23 8.72 -4.45 15.41
CA ASN A 23 9.82 -5.30 15.88
C ASN A 23 10.55 -6.03 14.72
N SER A 24 10.27 -5.70 13.46
CA SER A 24 10.76 -6.43 12.27
C SER A 24 12.03 -5.84 11.64
N VAL A 25 12.95 -5.32 12.45
CA VAL A 25 14.17 -4.63 11.98
C VAL A 25 15.01 -5.53 11.06
N GLN A 26 15.13 -6.82 11.40
CA GLN A 26 15.90 -7.78 10.60
C GLN A 26 15.28 -8.02 9.21
N GLN A 27 13.95 -8.04 9.11
CA GLN A 27 13.24 -8.17 7.83
C GLN A 27 13.42 -6.92 6.98
N ALA A 28 13.48 -5.73 7.60
CA ALA A 28 13.74 -4.49 6.91
C ALA A 28 15.16 -4.42 6.34
N GLU A 29 16.17 -4.90 7.08
CA GLU A 29 17.57 -4.96 6.62
C GLU A 29 17.77 -5.90 5.43
N ALA A 30 16.98 -6.97 5.35
CA ALA A 30 17.05 -7.93 4.26
C ALA A 30 16.33 -7.46 2.98
N LEU A 31 15.37 -6.54 3.10
CA LEU A 31 14.50 -6.17 2.00
C LEU A 31 15.25 -5.41 0.89
N SER A 32 15.09 -5.88 -0.34
CA SER A 32 15.63 -5.23 -1.53
C SER A 32 15.03 -3.83 -1.70
N PRO A 33 15.87 -2.77 -1.76
CA PRO A 33 15.38 -1.42 -2.00
C PRO A 33 14.64 -1.26 -3.32
N SER A 34 15.01 -2.02 -4.36
CA SER A 34 14.33 -1.97 -5.66
C SER A 34 12.95 -2.64 -5.61
N THR A 35 12.84 -3.80 -4.95
CA THR A 35 11.54 -4.47 -4.75
C THR A 35 10.59 -3.59 -3.94
N TRP A 36 11.13 -2.94 -2.90
CA TRP A 36 10.39 -2.00 -2.09
C TRP A 36 9.92 -0.79 -2.91
N ALA A 37 10.84 -0.10 -3.61
CA ALA A 37 10.52 1.07 -4.42
C ALA A 37 9.51 0.78 -5.54
N LEU A 38 9.65 -0.36 -6.23
CA LEU A 38 8.72 -0.78 -7.28
C LEU A 38 7.33 -1.07 -6.73
N THR A 39 7.22 -1.65 -5.52
CA THR A 39 5.92 -1.86 -4.86
C THR A 39 5.21 -0.53 -4.64
N TYR A 40 5.91 0.47 -4.10
CA TYR A 40 5.32 1.78 -3.81
C TYR A 40 4.96 2.54 -5.10
N LEU A 41 5.80 2.43 -6.13
CA LEU A 41 5.52 3.07 -7.42
C LEU A 41 4.29 2.46 -8.12
N LEU A 42 4.05 1.15 -7.95
CA LEU A 42 3.05 0.42 -8.71
C LEU A 42 1.77 0.11 -7.94
N HIS A 43 1.71 0.31 -6.62
CA HIS A 43 0.55 -0.13 -5.82
C HIS A 43 -0.79 0.47 -6.27
N ASP A 44 -0.77 1.73 -6.70
CA ASP A 44 -1.94 2.43 -7.21
C ASP A 44 -2.08 2.36 -8.74
N ILE A 45 -1.32 1.50 -9.44
CA ILE A 45 -1.42 1.42 -10.92
C ILE A 45 -2.85 1.11 -11.38
N GLY A 46 -3.63 0.36 -10.59
CA GLY A 46 -5.04 0.06 -10.89
C GLY A 46 -5.99 1.26 -10.82
N THR A 47 -5.57 2.38 -10.24
CA THR A 47 -6.33 3.65 -10.18
C THR A 47 -6.32 4.40 -11.51
N ALA A 48 -5.37 4.09 -12.41
CA ALA A 48 -5.26 4.76 -13.69
C ALA A 48 -6.58 4.67 -14.47
N GLU A 49 -7.03 5.78 -15.06
CA GLU A 49 -8.33 5.89 -15.73
C GLU A 49 -8.59 4.76 -16.74
N ALA A 50 -7.54 4.44 -17.51
CA ALA A 50 -7.55 3.39 -18.52
C ALA A 50 -7.82 1.99 -17.95
N TYR A 51 -7.58 1.75 -16.68
CA TYR A 51 -7.81 0.48 -15.99
C TYR A 51 -9.03 0.53 -15.09
N LEU A 52 -9.26 1.65 -14.40
CA LEU A 52 -10.38 1.81 -13.49
C LEU A 52 -11.73 1.62 -14.20
N THR A 53 -11.82 1.99 -15.47
CA THR A 53 -13.05 1.91 -16.28
C THR A 53 -13.10 0.71 -17.24
N SER A 54 -11.96 0.12 -17.60
CA SER A 54 -11.90 -0.96 -18.60
C SER A 54 -12.01 -2.38 -18.02
N THR A 55 -11.92 -2.52 -16.69
CA THR A 55 -12.04 -3.80 -16.00
C THR A 55 -13.19 -3.82 -15.00
N ARG A 56 -13.73 -5.01 -14.74
CA ARG A 56 -14.70 -5.25 -13.65
C ARG A 56 -14.04 -5.71 -12.35
N MET A 57 -12.73 -5.92 -12.35
CA MET A 57 -11.95 -6.28 -11.17
C MET A 57 -11.64 -5.05 -10.32
N SER A 58 -11.51 -5.23 -9.01
CA SER A 58 -11.06 -4.22 -8.05
C SER A 58 -9.70 -3.63 -8.44
N LEU A 59 -9.44 -2.38 -8.07
CA LEU A 59 -8.23 -1.63 -8.45
C LEU A 59 -6.95 -2.29 -7.92
N ASP A 60 -6.98 -2.86 -6.74
CA ASP A 60 -5.86 -3.55 -6.09
C ASP A 60 -5.57 -4.89 -6.75
N ILE A 61 -6.62 -5.66 -7.05
CA ILE A 61 -6.51 -6.96 -7.71
C ILE A 61 -5.97 -6.78 -9.13
N TYR A 62 -6.60 -5.93 -9.93
CA TYR A 62 -6.17 -5.69 -11.30
C TYR A 62 -4.83 -4.96 -11.35
N GLY A 63 -4.58 -4.06 -10.40
CA GLY A 63 -3.32 -3.36 -10.23
C GLY A 63 -2.16 -4.33 -10.01
N GLY A 64 -2.33 -5.32 -9.12
CA GLY A 64 -1.31 -6.34 -8.89
C GLY A 64 -1.06 -7.22 -10.12
N ILE A 65 -2.10 -7.57 -10.87
CA ILE A 65 -1.95 -8.29 -12.16
C ILE A 65 -1.12 -7.44 -13.15
N LYS A 66 -1.45 -6.16 -13.29
CA LYS A 66 -0.74 -5.25 -14.21
C LYS A 66 0.70 -5.00 -13.78
N ALA A 67 0.95 -4.83 -12.49
CA ALA A 67 2.31 -4.71 -11.98
C ALA A 67 3.13 -5.97 -12.31
N MET A 68 2.57 -7.17 -12.11
CA MET A 68 3.24 -8.42 -12.46
C MET A 68 3.57 -8.51 -13.95
N GLU A 69 2.62 -8.17 -14.82
CA GLU A 69 2.80 -8.18 -16.29
C GLU A 69 3.92 -7.23 -16.71
N VAL A 70 3.90 -5.99 -16.20
CA VAL A 70 4.91 -4.97 -16.52
C VAL A 70 6.29 -5.42 -16.05
N LEU A 71 6.42 -5.91 -14.82
CA LEU A 71 7.69 -6.33 -14.26
C LEU A 71 8.28 -7.53 -15.00
N LYS A 72 7.47 -8.56 -15.28
CA LYS A 72 7.90 -9.72 -16.08
C LYS A 72 8.30 -9.29 -17.50
N GLY A 73 7.55 -8.37 -18.12
CA GLY A 73 7.85 -7.82 -19.45
C GLY A 73 9.13 -7.00 -19.53
N LEU A 74 9.53 -6.35 -18.43
CA LEU A 74 10.78 -5.57 -18.32
C LEU A 74 11.98 -6.42 -17.84
N GLY A 75 11.82 -7.74 -17.70
CA GLY A 75 12.90 -8.65 -17.31
C GLY A 75 13.11 -8.78 -15.80
N GLY A 76 12.16 -8.33 -14.97
CA GLY A 76 12.15 -8.61 -13.54
C GLY A 76 12.03 -10.11 -13.28
N SER A 77 12.61 -10.58 -12.18
CA SER A 77 12.50 -11.99 -11.81
C SER A 77 11.06 -12.37 -11.49
N ILE A 78 10.74 -13.65 -11.69
CA ILE A 78 9.40 -14.17 -11.40
C ILE A 78 9.04 -13.93 -9.93
N ASP A 79 9.98 -14.19 -9.02
CA ASP A 79 9.77 -14.04 -7.58
C ASP A 79 9.53 -12.58 -7.17
N GLN A 80 10.33 -11.63 -7.68
CA GLN A 80 10.15 -10.21 -7.41
C GLN A 80 8.79 -9.72 -7.94
N ALA A 81 8.44 -10.10 -9.17
CA ALA A 81 7.17 -9.70 -9.77
C ALA A 81 5.97 -10.25 -8.99
N GLU A 82 6.05 -11.49 -8.50
CA GLU A 82 5.00 -12.12 -7.70
C GLU A 82 4.90 -11.55 -6.28
N ALA A 83 6.04 -11.21 -5.66
CA ALA A 83 6.09 -10.55 -4.36
C ALA A 83 5.40 -9.19 -4.42
N ILE A 84 5.76 -8.38 -5.42
CA ILE A 84 5.16 -7.06 -5.65
C ILE A 84 3.67 -7.20 -5.95
N ALA A 85 3.29 -8.09 -6.88
CA ALA A 85 1.89 -8.31 -7.24
C ALA A 85 1.05 -8.71 -6.02
N LYS A 86 1.53 -9.63 -5.18
CA LYS A 86 0.82 -10.05 -3.97
C LYS A 86 0.72 -8.93 -2.93
N ALA A 87 1.79 -8.14 -2.75
CA ALA A 87 1.78 -6.98 -1.86
C ALA A 87 0.71 -5.97 -2.31
N ILE A 88 0.62 -5.71 -3.61
CA ILE A 88 -0.39 -4.81 -4.19
C ILE A 88 -1.80 -5.40 -4.04
N ILE A 89 -2.03 -6.67 -4.36
CA ILE A 89 -3.37 -7.28 -4.23
C ILE A 89 -3.91 -7.17 -2.81
N ARG A 90 -3.03 -7.21 -1.80
CA ARG A 90 -3.42 -7.20 -0.39
C ARG A 90 -3.23 -5.84 0.30
N HIS A 91 -2.87 -4.76 -0.39
CA HIS A 91 -2.51 -3.51 0.29
C HIS A 91 -3.70 -2.80 0.98
N GLN A 92 -4.94 -3.19 0.69
CA GLN A 92 -6.16 -2.73 1.39
C GLN A 92 -6.79 -3.79 2.31
N ASP A 93 -6.19 -4.98 2.40
CA ASP A 93 -6.67 -6.12 3.18
C ASP A 93 -6.35 -5.94 4.69
N ILE A 94 -6.91 -4.90 5.28
CA ILE A 94 -6.69 -4.48 6.68
C ILE A 94 -7.72 -5.12 7.63
N ASP A 95 -7.39 -5.18 8.93
CA ASP A 95 -8.23 -5.77 10.00
C ASP A 95 -8.66 -7.23 9.75
N VAL A 96 -7.83 -8.02 9.04
CA VAL A 96 -8.06 -9.46 8.84
C VAL A 96 -7.19 -10.32 9.75
N ASP A 97 -7.76 -11.40 10.29
CA ASP A 97 -7.03 -12.38 11.10
C ASP A 97 -6.31 -13.40 10.21
N SER A 98 -5.13 -13.03 9.70
CA SER A 98 -4.31 -13.87 8.83
C SER A 98 -2.82 -13.49 8.87
N SER A 99 -1.99 -14.25 8.15
CA SER A 99 -0.60 -13.86 7.84
C SER A 99 -0.50 -13.21 6.47
N ILE A 100 0.51 -12.36 6.29
CA ILE A 100 0.85 -11.65 5.06
C ILE A 100 2.37 -11.67 4.87
N ALA A 101 2.86 -11.45 3.64
CA ALA A 101 4.28 -11.20 3.42
C ALA A 101 4.69 -9.86 4.05
N PHE A 102 5.92 -9.77 4.56
CA PHE A 102 6.45 -8.55 5.17
C PHE A 102 6.34 -7.33 4.24
N LEU A 103 6.67 -7.50 2.95
CA LEU A 103 6.50 -6.46 1.93
C LEU A 103 5.04 -5.97 1.84
N GLY A 104 4.08 -6.90 1.92
CA GLY A 104 2.64 -6.60 1.92
C GLY A 104 2.21 -5.81 3.15
N GLN A 105 2.70 -6.18 4.34
CA GLN A 105 2.39 -5.44 5.57
C GLN A 105 3.00 -4.03 5.56
N LEU A 106 4.20 -3.86 5.00
CA LEU A 106 4.81 -2.54 4.87
C LEU A 106 3.98 -1.59 4.00
N ILE A 107 3.55 -2.06 2.82
CA ILE A 107 2.73 -1.22 1.93
C ILE A 107 1.34 -0.94 2.51
N GLN A 108 0.71 -1.90 3.20
CA GLN A 108 -0.54 -1.68 3.93
C GLN A 108 -0.42 -0.54 4.94
N LEU A 109 0.64 -0.56 5.76
CA LEU A 109 0.81 0.44 6.80
C LEU A 109 1.20 1.80 6.23
N ALA A 110 2.04 1.84 5.19
CA ALA A 110 2.41 3.11 4.57
C ALA A 110 1.22 3.79 3.89
N THR A 111 0.42 3.04 3.14
CA THR A 111 -0.78 3.58 2.48
C THR A 111 -1.84 4.00 3.50
N LEU A 112 -2.06 3.21 4.55
CA LEU A 112 -2.98 3.58 5.63
C LEU A 112 -2.53 4.83 6.39
N TYR A 113 -1.22 4.97 6.63
CA TYR A 113 -0.63 6.15 7.28
C TYR A 113 -0.84 7.42 6.43
N ASP A 114 -0.60 7.34 5.13
CA ASP A 114 -0.76 8.49 4.24
C ASP A 114 -2.23 8.87 4.01
N ASN A 115 -3.10 7.85 3.87
CA ASN A 115 -4.49 8.05 3.51
C ASN A 115 -5.36 8.43 4.71
N VAL A 116 -5.17 7.77 5.86
CA VAL A 116 -6.07 7.90 7.01
C VAL A 116 -5.38 8.51 8.24
N GLY A 117 -4.08 8.26 8.43
CA GLY A 117 -3.25 8.84 9.50
C GLY A 117 -3.52 8.33 10.92
N VAL A 118 -4.79 8.16 11.29
CA VAL A 118 -5.24 7.59 12.57
C VAL A 118 -6.17 6.42 12.29
N TYR A 119 -5.83 5.24 12.80
CA TYR A 119 -6.65 4.05 12.57
C TYR A 119 -6.96 3.31 13.87
N LYS A 120 -8.23 2.90 14.04
CA LYS A 120 -8.80 2.39 15.31
C LYS A 120 -8.00 1.24 15.93
N SER A 121 -7.41 0.36 15.12
CA SER A 121 -6.67 -0.82 15.58
C SER A 121 -5.18 -0.56 15.79
N ILE A 122 -4.68 0.65 15.52
CA ILE A 122 -3.25 1.01 15.59
C ILE A 122 -3.04 2.15 16.57
N LYS A 123 -2.61 1.81 17.78
CA LYS A 123 -2.30 2.79 18.83
C LYS A 123 -1.09 3.63 18.45
N ASP A 124 -1.18 4.93 18.73
CA ASP A 124 -0.10 5.91 18.55
C ASP A 124 0.41 6.02 17.10
N PHE A 125 -0.39 5.60 16.10
CA PHE A 125 0.02 5.55 14.70
C PHE A 125 0.64 6.86 14.17
N PRO A 126 0.08 8.06 14.47
CA PRO A 126 0.71 9.33 14.10
C PRO A 126 2.14 9.55 14.57
N ASN A 127 2.53 8.88 15.67
CA ASN A 127 3.83 9.06 16.33
C ASN A 127 4.86 8.01 15.87
N TRP A 128 4.52 7.17 14.88
CA TRP A 128 5.45 6.15 14.38
C TRP A 128 6.55 6.72 13.49
N ILE A 129 6.28 7.84 12.82
CA ILE A 129 7.23 8.58 12.01
C ILE A 129 7.46 9.93 12.69
N ASP A 130 8.72 10.31 12.83
CA ASP A 130 9.11 11.61 13.39
C ASP A 130 8.51 12.76 12.57
N ASP A 131 8.07 13.81 13.26
CA ASP A 131 7.44 14.99 12.64
C ASP A 131 8.35 15.66 11.60
N THR A 132 9.66 15.68 11.85
CA THR A 132 10.66 16.22 10.92
C THR A 132 10.76 15.36 9.67
N THR A 133 10.81 14.03 9.83
CA THR A 133 10.82 13.10 8.70
C THR A 133 9.56 13.24 7.86
N ARG A 134 8.38 13.28 8.50
CA ARG A 134 7.09 13.48 7.82
C ARG A 134 7.04 14.82 7.08
N GLY A 135 7.49 15.90 7.72
CA GLY A 135 7.55 17.23 7.12
C GLY A 135 8.50 17.30 5.92
N ASN A 136 9.68 16.68 6.02
CA ASN A 136 10.65 16.63 4.92
C ASN A 136 10.11 15.86 3.71
N ILE A 137 9.44 14.71 3.94
CA ILE A 137 8.82 13.92 2.86
C ILE A 137 7.75 14.74 2.13
N ASN A 138 6.80 15.34 2.87
CA ASN A 138 5.73 16.11 2.24
C ASN A 138 6.22 17.43 1.61
N THR A 139 7.38 17.95 2.03
CA THR A 139 8.02 19.10 1.36
C THR A 139 8.67 18.66 0.04
N ALA A 140 9.35 17.51 0.02
CA ALA A 140 9.99 16.98 -1.18
C ALA A 140 8.98 16.43 -2.21
N PHE A 141 7.87 15.88 -1.73
CA PHE A 141 6.80 15.28 -2.53
C PHE A 141 5.45 15.85 -2.07
N PRO A 142 5.05 17.05 -2.56
CA PRO A 142 3.83 17.70 -2.14
C PRO A 142 2.58 16.88 -2.48
N ARG A 143 1.55 16.97 -1.64
CA ARG A 143 0.34 16.15 -1.73
C ARG A 143 -0.63 16.58 -2.84
N HIS A 144 -0.63 17.86 -3.19
CA HIS A 144 -1.42 18.41 -4.29
C HIS A 144 -2.94 18.11 -4.19
N GLY A 145 -3.53 18.24 -3.00
CA GLY A 145 -4.94 17.94 -2.76
C GLY A 145 -5.25 16.44 -2.78
N TRP A 146 -4.30 15.63 -2.31
CA TRP A 146 -4.34 14.16 -2.34
C TRP A 146 -5.65 13.60 -1.80
N TYR A 147 -6.17 14.13 -0.68
CA TYR A 147 -7.35 13.54 -0.06
C TYR A 147 -8.57 13.59 -0.98
N SER A 148 -8.80 14.76 -1.59
CA SER A 148 -9.92 14.96 -2.51
C SER A 148 -9.78 14.08 -3.74
N LEU A 149 -8.56 13.97 -4.28
CA LEU A 149 -8.25 13.12 -5.42
C LEU A 149 -8.53 11.65 -5.11
N PHE A 150 -7.96 11.12 -4.01
CA PHE A 150 -8.07 9.71 -3.70
C PHE A 150 -9.47 9.32 -3.23
N ALA A 151 -10.15 10.16 -2.43
CA ALA A 151 -11.55 9.96 -2.08
C ALA A 151 -12.46 9.94 -3.32
N CYS A 152 -12.20 10.81 -4.31
CA CYS A 152 -12.89 10.77 -5.59
C CYS A 152 -12.64 9.45 -6.35
N THR A 153 -11.39 8.97 -6.37
CA THR A 153 -11.03 7.67 -6.97
C THR A 153 -11.77 6.52 -6.31
N VAL A 154 -11.85 6.47 -4.97
CA VAL A 154 -12.60 5.45 -4.23
C VAL A 154 -14.09 5.51 -4.58
N ARG A 155 -14.70 6.69 -4.56
CA ARG A 155 -16.11 6.87 -4.96
C ARG A 155 -16.37 6.41 -6.39
N LYS A 156 -15.45 6.73 -7.30
CA LYS A 156 -15.53 6.32 -8.71
C LYS A 156 -15.40 4.81 -8.87
N GLU A 157 -14.50 4.18 -8.13
CA GLU A 157 -14.37 2.73 -8.14
C GLU A 157 -15.65 2.07 -7.65
N VAL A 158 -16.16 2.46 -6.47
CA VAL A 158 -17.38 1.90 -5.89
C VAL A 158 -18.58 2.13 -6.81
N GLY A 159 -18.69 3.31 -7.44
CA GLY A 159 -19.74 3.61 -8.42
C GLY A 159 -19.68 2.73 -9.67
N ASN A 160 -18.48 2.47 -10.19
CA ASN A 160 -18.28 1.63 -11.39
C ASN A 160 -18.33 0.13 -11.09
N LYS A 161 -17.94 -0.25 -9.87
CA LYS A 161 -17.71 -1.62 -9.40
C LYS A 161 -18.26 -1.75 -7.97
N PRO A 162 -19.58 -1.82 -7.76
CA PRO A 162 -20.15 -1.92 -6.39
C PRO A 162 -19.72 -3.17 -5.60
N TRP A 163 -19.11 -4.14 -6.28
CA TRP A 163 -18.53 -5.37 -5.72
C TRP A 163 -17.01 -5.29 -5.52
N CYS A 164 -16.39 -4.13 -5.69
CA CYS A 164 -14.94 -3.98 -5.55
C CYS A 164 -14.46 -4.23 -4.12
N HIS A 165 -13.21 -4.66 -3.98
CA HIS A 165 -12.61 -4.95 -2.68
C HIS A 165 -12.47 -3.69 -1.81
N SER A 166 -12.40 -2.48 -2.40
CA SER A 166 -12.37 -1.22 -1.65
C SER A 166 -13.55 -1.02 -0.70
N THR A 167 -14.68 -1.73 -0.90
CA THR A 167 -15.81 -1.72 0.06
C THR A 167 -15.51 -2.48 1.35
N HIS A 168 -14.41 -3.25 1.41
CA HIS A 168 -13.90 -3.92 2.62
C HIS A 168 -13.55 -2.90 3.72
N ILE A 169 -13.14 -1.69 3.33
CA ILE A 169 -12.93 -0.57 4.25
C ILE A 169 -14.22 0.28 4.27
N PRO A 170 -15.04 0.22 5.33
CA PRO A 170 -16.31 0.95 5.35
C PRO A 170 -16.06 2.46 5.36
N GLN A 171 -16.79 3.22 4.53
CA GLN A 171 -16.70 4.68 4.43
C GLN A 171 -15.26 5.16 4.20
N PHE A 172 -14.52 4.49 3.32
CA PHE A 172 -13.09 4.75 3.13
C PHE A 172 -12.81 6.17 2.65
N ASP A 173 -13.63 6.70 1.74
CA ASP A 173 -13.53 8.07 1.25
C ASP A 173 -13.71 9.11 2.37
N GLU A 174 -14.71 8.94 3.24
CA GLU A 174 -14.90 9.79 4.41
C GLU A 174 -13.69 9.74 5.36
N LYS A 175 -13.08 8.56 5.54
CA LYS A 175 -11.87 8.39 6.37
C LYS A 175 -10.67 9.11 5.79
N ILE A 176 -10.51 9.10 4.47
CA ILE A 176 -9.46 9.82 3.76
C ILE A 176 -9.62 11.33 3.96
N GLU A 177 -10.82 11.86 3.74
CA GLU A 177 -11.12 13.29 3.91
C GLU A 177 -11.03 13.76 5.36
N ALA A 178 -11.23 12.85 6.32
CA ALA A 178 -11.09 13.12 7.75
C ALA A 178 -9.65 13.01 8.28
N ASN A 179 -8.64 12.75 7.42
CA ASN A 179 -7.25 12.59 7.84
C ASN A 179 -6.68 13.89 8.41
N SER A 180 -6.63 13.96 9.74
CA SER A 180 -6.11 15.11 10.48
C SER A 180 -4.59 15.16 10.52
N LEU A 181 -3.90 14.04 10.29
CA LEU A 181 -2.45 13.93 10.39
C LEU A 181 -1.74 14.62 9.24
N MET A 182 -2.20 14.42 8.00
CA MET A 182 -1.56 15.03 6.82
C MET A 182 -2.20 16.36 6.41
N LYS A 183 -3.18 16.88 7.18
CA LYS A 183 -4.01 18.03 6.81
C LYS A 183 -3.22 19.32 6.55
N SER A 184 -2.12 19.54 7.27
CA SER A 184 -1.25 20.70 7.06
C SER A 184 -0.41 20.63 5.78
N TYR A 185 -0.37 19.47 5.12
CA TYR A 185 0.45 19.21 3.95
C TYR A 185 -0.36 19.03 2.67
N ASP A 186 -1.70 19.02 2.76
CA ASP A 186 -2.60 18.70 1.63
C ASP A 186 -2.58 19.78 0.53
#